data_AF-A0A4Q1S2H7-F1
#
_entry.id   AF-A0A4Q1S2H7-F1
#
_cell.length_a   1.000
_cell.length_b   1.000
_cell.length_c   1.000
_cell.angle_alpha   90.00
_cell.angle_beta   90.00
_cell.angle_gamma   90.00
#
_symmetry.space_group_name_H-M   'P 1'
#
loop_
_entity.id
_entity.type
_entity.pdbx_description
1 polymer ?
#
loop_
_entity_poly.entity_id
_entity_poly.type
_entity_poly.pdbx_seq_one_letter_code
_entity_poly.pdbx_strand_id
1 'polypeptide(L)'
;MAAAYATDEAVGAIAVLIFLDGLHAELMGRLGEWHEALGDRLPAALGPSSTAGPGGWKALALVQRKARDLLGALATQARDGSFGRGELMCRLTLVEDTFASGLRRIAVPDEISVHCAADLAAAVGALFGLVLPAHRAPLPAHPSPAESADVTNNVMHELWSWAAAMP
;
A
#
# COMPACT_ATOMS: atom_id res chain seq x y z
N MET A 1 -3.45 20.85 7.34
CA MET A 1 -2.43 19.78 7.12
C MET A 1 -2.84 18.41 7.68
N ALA A 2 -3.51 18.29 8.82
CA ALA A 2 -3.89 16.98 9.40
C ALA A 2 -4.87 16.14 8.54
N ALA A 3 -5.70 16.77 7.70
CA ALA A 3 -6.68 16.07 6.86
C ALA A 3 -6.06 15.25 5.71
N ALA A 4 -4.89 15.64 5.21
CA ALA A 4 -4.21 14.93 4.12
C ALA A 4 -3.62 13.59 4.61
N TYR A 5 -2.94 13.61 5.77
CA TYR A 5 -2.36 12.41 6.39
C TYR A 5 -3.41 11.36 6.80
N ALA A 6 -4.53 11.80 7.38
CA ALA A 6 -5.60 10.88 7.77
C ALA A 6 -6.28 10.19 6.57
N THR A 7 -6.21 10.80 5.39
CA THR A 7 -6.71 10.22 4.14
C THR A 7 -5.74 9.16 3.62
N ASP A 8 -4.45 9.44 3.67
CA ASP A 8 -3.39 8.52 3.23
C ASP A 8 -3.34 7.24 4.10
N GLU A 9 -3.45 7.39 5.43
CA GLU A 9 -3.55 6.25 6.35
C GLU A 9 -4.78 5.38 6.10
N ALA A 10 -5.93 6.01 5.82
CA ALA A 10 -7.17 5.28 5.53
C ALA A 10 -7.06 4.50 4.22
N VAL A 11 -6.47 5.11 3.18
CA VAL A 11 -6.22 4.48 1.88
C VAL A 11 -5.27 3.29 2.04
N GLY A 12 -4.16 3.45 2.76
CA GLY A 12 -3.23 2.36 3.06
C GLY A 12 -3.89 1.21 3.84
N ALA A 13 -4.66 1.53 4.88
CA ALA A 13 -5.39 0.51 5.65
C ALA A 13 -6.45 -0.23 4.81
N ILE A 14 -7.12 0.48 3.89
CA ILE A 14 -8.06 -0.12 2.94
C ILE A 14 -7.34 -1.06 1.98
N ALA A 15 -6.18 -0.67 1.43
CA ALA A 15 -5.38 -1.54 0.58
C ALA A 15 -4.95 -2.83 1.31
N VAL A 16 -4.51 -2.71 2.56
CA VAL A 16 -4.19 -3.86 3.42
C VAL A 16 -5.42 -4.74 3.66
N LEU A 17 -6.62 -4.17 3.87
CA LEU A 17 -7.86 -4.94 4.00
C LEU A 17 -8.20 -5.73 2.73
N ILE A 18 -8.04 -5.12 1.55
CA ILE A 18 -8.29 -5.79 0.27
C ILE A 18 -7.30 -6.96 0.09
N PHE A 19 -6.04 -6.77 0.47
CA PHE A 19 -5.04 -7.83 0.41
C PHE A 19 -5.35 -8.97 1.40
N LEU A 20 -5.75 -8.65 2.63
CA LEU A 20 -6.20 -9.65 3.62
C LEU A 20 -7.47 -10.38 3.16
N ASP A 21 -8.37 -9.73 2.43
CA ASP A 21 -9.51 -10.38 1.78
C ASP A 21 -9.04 -11.40 0.73
N GLY A 22 -7.99 -11.08 -0.03
CA GLY A 22 -7.38 -11.98 -1.01
C GLY A 22 -6.74 -13.20 -0.36
N LEU A 23 -5.99 -12.99 0.72
CA LEU A 23 -5.44 -14.09 1.52
C LEU A 23 -6.55 -14.98 2.08
N HIS A 24 -7.61 -14.40 2.64
CA HIS A 24 -8.76 -15.16 3.11
C HIS A 24 -9.43 -15.96 1.98
N ALA A 25 -9.60 -15.35 0.80
CA ALA A 25 -10.17 -16.01 -0.36
C ALA A 25 -9.31 -17.20 -0.80
N GLU A 26 -7.98 -17.05 -0.80
CA GLU A 26 -7.05 -18.15 -1.10
C GLU A 26 -7.17 -19.29 -0.07
N LEU A 27 -7.24 -18.99 1.23
CA LEU A 27 -7.46 -20.03 2.25
C LEU A 27 -8.77 -20.81 2.05
N MET A 28 -9.75 -20.20 1.40
CA MET A 28 -11.06 -20.79 1.10
C MET A 28 -11.15 -21.38 -0.31
N GLY A 29 -10.08 -21.34 -1.12
CA GLY A 29 -10.07 -21.80 -2.51
C GLY A 29 -10.89 -20.92 -3.47
N ARG A 30 -11.04 -19.63 -3.16
CA ARG A 30 -11.87 -18.65 -3.89
C ARG A 30 -11.05 -17.49 -4.47
N LEU A 31 -9.74 -17.66 -4.65
CA LEU A 31 -8.86 -16.60 -5.13
C LEU A 31 -9.26 -16.07 -6.52
N GLY A 32 -9.73 -16.94 -7.42
CA GLY A 32 -10.23 -16.53 -8.73
C GLY A 32 -11.44 -15.60 -8.68
N GLU A 33 -12.41 -15.87 -7.81
CA GLU A 33 -13.58 -15.00 -7.61
C GLU A 33 -13.17 -13.63 -7.05
N TRP A 34 -12.22 -13.63 -6.11
CA TRP A 34 -11.68 -12.39 -5.55
C TRP A 34 -10.92 -11.58 -6.61
N HIS A 35 -10.12 -12.22 -7.47
CA HIS A 35 -9.39 -11.58 -8.56
C HIS A 35 -10.34 -10.92 -9.57
N GLU A 36 -11.43 -11.58 -9.95
CA GLU A 36 -12.41 -10.98 -10.87
C GLU A 36 -13.10 -9.76 -10.28
N ALA A 37 -13.43 -9.79 -8.99
CA ALA A 37 -14.02 -8.65 -8.29
C ALA A 37 -13.03 -7.50 -8.03
N LEU A 38 -11.72 -7.74 -8.17
CA LEU A 38 -10.68 -6.79 -7.78
C LEU A 38 -10.68 -5.54 -8.65
N GLY A 39 -11.00 -5.67 -9.94
CA GLY A 39 -11.06 -4.57 -10.90
C GLY A 39 -12.12 -3.51 -10.57
N ASP A 40 -13.21 -3.91 -9.94
CA ASP A 40 -14.26 -2.98 -9.49
C ASP A 40 -13.99 -2.45 -8.08
N ARG A 41 -13.43 -3.29 -7.21
CA ARG A 41 -13.20 -2.95 -5.80
C ARG A 41 -12.05 -1.96 -5.62
N LEU A 42 -10.96 -2.09 -6.38
CA LEU A 42 -9.79 -1.22 -6.23
C LEU A 42 -10.10 0.24 -6.57
N PRO A 43 -10.69 0.59 -7.72
CA PRO A 43 -11.06 1.97 -8.03
C PRO A 43 -12.10 2.53 -7.05
N ALA A 44 -13.08 1.73 -6.62
CA ALA A 44 -14.09 2.17 -5.66
C ALA A 44 -13.50 2.45 -4.27
N ALA A 45 -12.44 1.72 -3.89
CA ALA A 45 -11.82 1.82 -2.57
C ALA A 45 -10.68 2.86 -2.51
N LEU A 46 -9.97 3.08 -3.62
CA LEU A 46 -8.81 3.98 -3.71
C LEU A 46 -9.11 5.27 -4.48
N GLY A 47 -10.29 5.38 -5.10
CA GLY A 47 -10.72 6.56 -5.86
C GLY A 47 -10.85 7.82 -4.99
N PRO A 48 -11.00 9.00 -5.63
CA PRO A 48 -10.97 10.30 -4.95
C PRO A 48 -11.99 10.33 -3.80
N SER A 49 -11.44 10.57 -2.61
CA SER A 49 -12.06 10.44 -1.29
C SER A 49 -13.57 10.55 -1.29
N SER A 50 -14.25 9.41 -1.20
CA SER A 50 -15.59 9.39 -0.65
C SER A 50 -15.48 9.92 0.77
N THR A 51 -16.01 11.12 1.02
CA THR A 51 -16.12 11.76 2.34
C THR A 51 -16.90 10.91 3.37
N ALA A 52 -17.36 9.72 2.98
CA ALA A 52 -18.08 8.74 3.78
C ALA A 52 -17.25 7.49 4.16
N GLY A 53 -15.93 7.49 3.89
CA GLY A 53 -15.05 6.40 4.33
C GLY A 53 -14.90 6.34 5.87
N PRO A 54 -14.71 5.15 6.47
CA PRO A 54 -14.33 5.05 7.88
C PRO A 54 -13.00 5.79 8.09
N GLY A 55 -12.93 6.72 9.05
CA GLY A 55 -11.67 7.40 9.37
C GLY A 55 -10.53 6.43 9.68
N GLY A 56 -9.27 6.85 9.49
CA GLY A 56 -8.08 5.98 9.54
C GLY A 56 -8.04 5.00 10.72
N TRP A 57 -8.36 5.45 11.93
CA TRP A 57 -8.45 4.59 13.13
C TRP A 57 -9.46 3.44 13.02
N LYS A 58 -10.62 3.71 12.40
CA LYS A 58 -11.64 2.69 12.17
C LYS A 58 -11.17 1.69 11.11
N ALA A 59 -10.50 2.14 10.05
CA ALA A 59 -9.90 1.25 9.06
C ALA A 59 -8.81 0.35 9.67
N LEU A 60 -7.95 0.90 10.54
CA LEU A 60 -6.95 0.10 11.27
C LEU A 60 -7.57 -0.92 12.21
N ALA A 61 -8.65 -0.58 12.92
CA ALA A 61 -9.38 -1.54 13.75
C ALA A 61 -9.96 -2.71 12.94
N LEU A 62 -10.41 -2.44 11.70
CA LEU A 62 -10.85 -3.48 10.77
C LEU A 62 -9.68 -4.38 10.34
N VAL A 63 -8.52 -3.79 10.00
CA VAL A 63 -7.29 -4.54 9.66
C VAL A 63 -6.91 -5.49 10.79
N GLN A 64 -6.83 -4.98 12.01
CA GLN A 64 -6.47 -5.77 13.19
C GLN A 64 -7.45 -6.92 13.44
N ARG A 65 -8.75 -6.67 13.31
CA ARG A 65 -9.78 -7.72 13.48
C ARG A 65 -9.60 -8.81 12.41
N LYS A 66 -9.51 -8.41 11.13
CA LYS A 66 -9.36 -9.33 10.02
C LYS A 66 -8.09 -10.18 10.13
N ALA A 67 -6.96 -9.57 10.50
CA ALA A 67 -5.70 -10.28 10.71
C ALA A 67 -5.81 -11.30 11.85
N ARG A 68 -6.52 -10.97 12.93
CA ARG A 68 -6.77 -11.89 14.04
C ARG A 68 -7.66 -13.07 13.64
N ASP A 69 -8.71 -12.81 12.87
CA ASP A 69 -9.60 -13.86 12.36
C ASP A 69 -8.81 -14.85 11.47
N LEU A 70 -7.95 -14.32 10.60
CA LEU A 70 -7.05 -15.11 9.77
C LEU A 70 -6.04 -15.91 10.60
N LEU A 71 -5.39 -15.30 11.60
CA LEU A 71 -4.53 -16.02 12.53
C LEU A 71 -5.25 -17.19 13.20
N GLY A 72 -6.52 -17.01 13.58
CA GLY A 72 -7.35 -18.09 14.14
C GLY A 72 -7.60 -19.23 13.16
N ALA A 73 -7.92 -18.91 11.90
CA ALA A 73 -8.11 -19.90 10.85
C ALA A 73 -6.80 -20.69 10.58
N LEU A 74 -5.68 -19.97 10.46
CA LEU A 74 -4.35 -20.56 10.25
C LEU A 74 -3.91 -21.42 11.43
N ALA A 75 -4.17 -20.99 12.67
CA ALA A 75 -3.85 -21.76 13.87
C ALA A 75 -4.63 -23.08 13.93
N THR A 76 -5.88 -23.08 13.46
CA THR A 76 -6.68 -24.30 13.34
C THR A 76 -6.03 -25.26 12.34
N GLN A 77 -5.70 -24.78 11.13
CA GLN A 77 -5.06 -25.60 10.09
C GLN A 77 -3.66 -26.10 10.50
N ALA A 78 -2.91 -25.32 11.27
CA ALA A 78 -1.59 -25.68 11.77
C ALA A 78 -1.66 -26.79 12.83
N ARG A 79 -2.70 -26.80 13.68
CA ARG A 79 -2.93 -27.89 14.65
C ARG A 79 -3.22 -29.22 13.97
N ASP A 80 -3.86 -29.18 12.80
CA ASP A 80 -4.11 -30.35 11.97
C ASP A 80 -2.87 -30.79 11.17
N GLY A 81 -1.71 -30.14 11.38
CA GLY A 81 -0.43 -30.46 10.73
C GLY A 81 -0.34 -30.06 9.26
N SER A 82 -1.39 -29.42 8.72
CA SER A 82 -1.53 -29.10 7.29
C SER A 82 -0.94 -27.75 6.88
N PHE A 83 -0.57 -26.91 7.85
CA PHE A 83 -0.22 -25.52 7.59
C PHE A 83 0.97 -25.04 8.43
N GLY A 84 1.91 -24.34 7.80
CA GLY A 84 3.12 -23.83 8.44
C GLY A 84 3.60 -22.52 7.82
N ARG A 85 4.72 -22.01 8.34
CA ARG A 85 5.29 -20.72 7.89
C ARG A 85 5.57 -20.69 6.38
N GLY A 86 6.13 -21.77 5.82
CA GLY A 86 6.42 -21.85 4.37
C GLY A 86 5.16 -21.83 3.51
N GLU A 87 4.09 -22.46 3.98
CA GLU A 87 2.79 -22.47 3.30
C GLU A 87 2.16 -21.07 3.30
N LEU A 88 2.23 -20.35 4.42
CA LEU A 88 1.77 -18.96 4.48
C LEU A 88 2.55 -18.05 3.51
N MET A 89 3.87 -18.22 3.42
CA MET A 89 4.69 -17.47 2.47
C MET A 89 4.26 -17.76 1.03
N CYS A 90 4.05 -19.04 0.68
CA CYS A 90 3.60 -19.44 -0.65
C CYS A 90 2.25 -18.79 -1.00
N ARG A 91 1.29 -18.83 -0.09
CA ARG A 91 -0.03 -18.21 -0.30
C ARG A 91 0.04 -16.68 -0.39
N LEU A 92 0.91 -16.04 0.37
CA LEU A 92 1.14 -14.59 0.24
C LEU A 92 1.70 -14.24 -1.14
N THR A 93 2.64 -15.02 -1.68
CA THR A 93 3.16 -14.83 -3.04
C THR A 93 2.07 -15.02 -4.10
N LEU A 94 1.20 -16.01 -3.96
CA LEU A 94 0.06 -16.20 -4.88
C LEU A 94 -0.89 -15.00 -4.88
N VAL A 95 -1.21 -14.48 -3.69
CA VAL A 95 -2.07 -13.30 -3.55
C VAL A 95 -1.37 -12.04 -4.09
N GLU A 96 -0.07 -11.89 -3.85
CA GLU A 96 0.76 -10.81 -4.39
C GLU A 96 0.71 -10.78 -5.92
N ASP A 97 1.01 -11.89 -6.59
CA ASP A 97 0.97 -12.02 -8.05
C ASP A 97 -0.42 -11.71 -8.61
N THR A 98 -1.46 -12.22 -7.94
CA THR A 98 -2.85 -12.00 -8.31
C THR A 98 -3.26 -10.54 -8.13
N PHE A 99 -2.78 -9.89 -7.05
CA PHE A 99 -3.04 -8.48 -6.79
C PHE A 99 -2.33 -7.58 -7.82
N ALA A 100 -1.08 -7.87 -8.15
CA ALA A 100 -0.33 -7.17 -9.21
C ALA A 100 -1.02 -7.32 -10.57
N SER A 101 -1.54 -8.51 -10.89
CA SER A 101 -2.39 -8.73 -12.08
C SER A 101 -3.64 -7.83 -12.06
N GLY A 102 -4.34 -7.75 -10.91
CA GLY A 102 -5.50 -6.87 -10.74
C GLY A 102 -5.19 -5.39 -10.96
N LEU A 103 -4.05 -4.89 -10.44
CA LEU A 103 -3.61 -3.52 -10.65
C LEU A 103 -3.35 -3.21 -12.13
N ARG A 104 -2.76 -4.15 -12.87
CA ARG A 104 -2.52 -4.00 -14.32
C ARG A 104 -3.82 -3.94 -15.11
N ARG A 105 -4.86 -4.69 -14.70
CA ARG A 105 -6.19 -4.63 -15.33
C ARG A 105 -6.84 -3.25 -15.22
N ILE A 106 -6.51 -2.48 -14.19
CA ILE A 106 -7.00 -1.10 -14.00
C ILE A 106 -6.00 -0.04 -14.50
N ALA A 107 -5.11 -0.42 -15.42
CA ALA A 107 -4.14 0.45 -16.08
C ALA A 107 -3.06 1.06 -15.16
N VAL A 108 -2.76 0.43 -14.02
CA VAL A 108 -1.54 0.76 -13.26
C VAL A 108 -0.33 0.21 -14.03
N PRO A 109 0.75 0.99 -14.21
CA PRO A 109 1.97 0.51 -14.86
C PRO A 109 2.51 -0.78 -14.23
N ASP A 110 3.14 -1.63 -15.04
CA ASP A 110 3.60 -2.96 -14.62
C ASP A 110 4.56 -2.91 -13.42
N GLU A 111 5.59 -2.06 -13.50
CA GLU A 111 6.58 -1.86 -12.44
C GLU A 111 5.94 -1.39 -11.12
N ILE A 112 5.01 -0.45 -11.19
CA ILE A 112 4.29 0.07 -10.02
C ILE A 112 3.37 -0.99 -9.43
N SER A 113 2.71 -1.78 -10.28
CA SER A 113 1.80 -2.85 -9.86
C SER A 113 2.52 -3.91 -9.03
N VAL A 114 3.67 -4.38 -9.52
CA VAL A 114 4.51 -5.36 -8.82
C VAL A 114 5.03 -4.76 -7.52
N HIS A 115 5.52 -3.52 -7.55
CA HIS A 115 6.07 -2.86 -6.36
C HIS A 115 5.03 -2.70 -5.25
N CYS A 116 3.84 -2.18 -5.59
CA CYS A 116 2.76 -1.99 -4.62
C CYS A 116 2.26 -3.33 -4.05
N ALA A 117 2.17 -4.37 -4.89
CA ALA A 117 1.78 -5.70 -4.42
C ALA A 117 2.81 -6.28 -3.44
N ALA A 118 4.11 -6.16 -3.74
CA ALA A 118 5.19 -6.63 -2.88
C ALA A 118 5.22 -5.89 -1.53
N ASP A 119 5.03 -4.57 -1.52
CA ASP A 119 4.98 -3.78 -0.29
C ASP A 119 3.77 -4.15 0.58
N LEU A 120 2.60 -4.40 -0.04
CA LEU A 120 1.42 -4.89 0.67
C LEU A 120 1.63 -6.30 1.21
N ALA A 121 2.23 -7.19 0.43
CA ALA A 121 2.57 -8.54 0.86
C ALA A 121 3.54 -8.52 2.06
N ALA A 122 4.52 -7.63 2.03
CA ALA A 122 5.45 -7.43 3.14
C ALA A 122 4.76 -6.86 4.39
N ALA A 123 3.91 -5.84 4.23
CA ALA A 123 3.14 -5.25 5.32
C ALA A 123 2.19 -6.27 5.96
N VAL A 124 1.47 -7.04 5.14
CA VAL A 124 0.57 -8.11 5.60
C VAL A 124 1.36 -9.23 6.25
N GLY A 125 2.47 -9.66 5.65
CA GLY A 125 3.37 -10.66 6.22
C GLY A 125 3.87 -10.27 7.60
N ALA A 126 4.21 -9.00 7.81
CA ALA A 126 4.64 -8.47 9.11
C ALA A 126 3.55 -8.62 10.20
N LEU A 127 2.26 -8.53 9.85
CA LEU A 127 1.16 -8.78 10.79
C LEU A 127 1.15 -10.23 11.31
N PHE A 128 1.73 -11.17 10.55
CA PHE A 128 1.86 -12.58 10.91
C PHE A 128 3.27 -12.93 11.42
N GLY A 129 4.13 -11.93 11.68
CA GLY A 129 5.50 -12.14 12.13
C GLY A 129 6.46 -12.65 11.04
N LEU A 130 6.11 -12.49 9.77
CA LEU A 130 6.99 -12.78 8.65
C LEU A 130 7.85 -11.56 8.33
N VAL A 131 9.12 -11.79 8.03
CA VAL A 131 10.01 -10.78 7.46
C VAL A 131 10.14 -11.09 5.98
N LEU A 132 9.36 -10.40 5.15
CA LEU A 132 9.60 -10.33 3.71
C LEU A 132 10.52 -9.15 3.42
N PRO A 133 11.43 -9.26 2.45
CA PRO A 133 12.16 -8.10 1.94
C PRO A 133 11.15 -7.14 1.30
N ALA A 134 10.80 -6.06 2.01
CA ALA A 134 10.09 -4.94 1.38
C ALA A 134 11.01 -4.34 0.32
N HIS A 135 10.51 -4.15 -0.90
CA HIS A 135 11.26 -3.39 -1.90
C HIS A 135 11.18 -1.93 -1.48
N ARG A 136 12.23 -1.40 -0.85
CA ARG A 136 12.31 0.03 -0.55
C ARG A 136 12.18 0.80 -1.86
N ALA A 137 11.07 1.52 -2.04
CA ALA A 137 11.00 2.60 -3.01
C ALA A 137 12.22 3.51 -2.83
N PRO A 138 12.86 4.00 -3.91
CA PRO A 138 13.76 5.13 -3.80
C PRO A 138 12.96 6.27 -3.15
N LEU A 139 13.40 6.72 -1.97
CA LEU A 139 12.91 7.98 -1.40
C LEU A 139 12.96 9.04 -2.51
N PRO A 140 11.91 9.86 -2.71
CA PRO A 140 12.02 11.01 -3.60
C PRO A 140 13.28 11.76 -3.17
N ALA A 141 14.23 11.90 -4.10
CA ALA A 141 15.49 12.54 -3.83
C ALA A 141 15.17 13.92 -3.23
N HIS A 142 15.46 14.08 -1.94
CA HIS A 142 15.48 15.40 -1.34
C HIS A 142 16.44 16.22 -2.21
N PRO A 143 16.04 17.38 -2.75
CA PRO A 143 16.99 18.22 -3.48
C PRO A 143 18.18 18.45 -2.54
N SER A 144 19.36 18.10 -3.04
CA SER A 144 20.60 18.21 -2.30
C SER A 144 20.74 19.65 -1.79
N PRO A 145 21.24 19.91 -0.56
CA PRO A 145 21.40 21.26 -0.02
C PRO A 145 22.22 22.21 -0.92
N ALA A 146 22.97 21.66 -1.87
CA ALA A 146 23.70 22.44 -2.87
C ALA A 146 22.78 23.11 -3.92
N GLU A 147 21.59 22.57 -4.19
CA GLU A 147 20.67 23.10 -5.20
C GLU A 147 19.77 24.23 -4.65
N SER A 148 19.48 24.20 -3.35
CA SER A 148 18.75 25.29 -2.67
C SER A 148 19.56 26.60 -2.63
N ALA A 149 20.90 26.52 -2.54
CA ALA A 149 21.76 27.71 -2.53
C ALA A 149 21.75 28.44 -3.89
N ASP A 150 21.63 27.70 -5.00
CA ASP A 150 21.67 28.27 -6.35
C ASP A 150 20.37 29.00 -6.71
N VAL A 151 19.23 28.46 -6.27
CA VAL A 151 17.92 29.12 -6.45
C VAL A 151 17.82 30.40 -5.61
N THR A 152 18.37 30.41 -4.39
CA THR A 152 18.32 31.62 -3.54
C THR A 152 19.22 32.74 -4.08
N ASN A 153 20.37 32.38 -4.66
CA ASN A 153 21.28 33.36 -5.28
C ASN A 153 20.69 34.00 -6.54
N ASN A 154 19.97 33.22 -7.36
CA ASN A 154 19.37 33.73 -8.59
C ASN A 154 18.21 34.71 -8.30
N VAL A 155 17.35 34.40 -7.32
CA VAL A 155 16.23 35.28 -6.91
C VAL A 155 16.72 36.58 -6.26
N MET A 156 17.79 36.53 -5.46
CA MET A 156 18.41 37.73 -4.91
C MET A 156 19.00 38.61 -6.02
N HIS A 157 19.69 38.03 -7.00
CA HIS A 157 20.30 38.80 -8.08
C HIS A 157 19.26 39.53 -8.96
N GLU A 158 18.11 38.91 -9.24
CA GLU A 158 17.02 39.57 -9.95
C GLU A 158 16.39 40.72 -9.14
N LEU A 159 16.17 40.53 -7.84
CA LEU A 159 15.59 41.56 -6.95
C LEU A 159 16.49 42.80 -6.83
N TRP A 160 17.80 42.62 -6.77
CA TRP A 160 18.76 43.73 -6.75
C TRP A 160 18.85 44.45 -8.10
N SER A 161 18.71 43.73 -9.21
CA SER A 161 18.70 44.34 -10.56
C SER A 161 17.48 45.23 -10.80
N TRP A 162 16.32 44.85 -10.23
CA TRP A 162 15.09 45.64 -10.29
C TRP A 162 15.18 46.92 -9.46
N ALA A 163 15.79 46.85 -8.27
CA ALA A 163 15.93 48.00 -7.37
C ALA A 163 16.90 49.07 -7.91
N ALA A 164 17.92 48.67 -8.69
CA ALA A 164 18.88 49.59 -9.29
C ALA A 164 18.37 50.31 -10.56
N ALA A 165 17.23 49.88 -11.11
CA ALA A 165 16.66 50.40 -12.36
C ALA A 165 15.51 51.42 -12.17
N MET A 166 15.18 51.78 -10.92
CA MET A 166 14.21 52.86 -10.65
C MET A 166 14.92 54.20 -10.45
N PRO A 167 14.57 55.25 -11.24
CA PRO A 167 15.12 56.60 -11.11
C PRO A 167 14.57 57.38 -9.90
#